data_AF-A0A515D096-F1
#
_entry.id   AF-A0A515D096-F1
#
_cell.length_a   1.000
_cell.length_b   1.000
_cell.length_c   1.000
_cell.angle_alpha   90.00
_cell.angle_beta   90.00
_cell.angle_gamma   90.00
#
_symmetry.space_group_name_H-M   'P 1'
#
loop_
_entity.id
_entity.type
_entity.pdbx_description
1 polymer ?
#
loop_
_entity_poly.entity_id
_entity_poly.type
_entity_poly.pdbx_seq_one_letter_code
_entity_poly.pdbx_strand_id
1 'polypeptide(L)'
;MSQSIVTRAFEAWIVNKILNKEPARPDKMIFALVPGQDENAEIDRGEGMPEAGQIQHMADITQYGALNENAVVYSVVLDTTIGNWDYNWVGLLDSASNTVMMIVHIATQSKIKTENGQQGNSLIRNLSMQFDGAAAATQITVTPETWQIDFSARLQSMDESRRLANVDYYGDAAFRDDGFKVSLSGLTATVAPGLGYVAGLRVLLDKPQTLDVTSKTGVWVDVCWCGTVTGAWANQFTLRAVNELEDYIDAAGYQHYVTRIFRRDGSTSTDERKPFPLDALQQEIDDLDVYSKTESDSRFLHKIGDTATGPILAPYFASTPDAKPEGAGAYGEQLSLKAPFYQPNWQWDVNDGGVFVPVAKGTSTRKGKGWPTAVSFGYLMPGTDMHAHPVIHAIGDSGQECVWDFNTQTGRIASKAGTFAIKEEITPAGVPLPWPGSSPPPGFIFMLGQGFNTGAYPQLAQLYPDGILPDMRGRTILGKPDDRSPLTLKDGEVKNHGHSGEVAGADLGSKETTANGAFQPRLRSYNSNTSLDGGWSTRHTVEQDRDYGDRNLNMIEPIPAHTHWITLGWHGHGLRIDAFGAAKNTVDNIAFNYIVRLA
;
A
#
# COMPACT_ATOMS: atom_id res chain seq x y z
N MET A 1 -3.32 53.73 32.84
CA MET A 1 -2.60 52.95 31.79
C MET A 1 -2.86 53.66 30.48
N SER A 2 -1.84 53.97 29.67
CA SER A 2 -2.06 54.67 28.40
C SER A 2 -2.98 53.87 27.48
N GLN A 3 -4.10 54.45 27.05
CA GLN A 3 -5.01 53.82 26.11
C GLN A 3 -4.58 54.13 24.67
N SER A 4 -4.78 53.17 23.76
CA SER A 4 -4.50 53.34 22.34
C SER A 4 -5.57 52.71 21.48
N ILE A 5 -5.91 53.34 20.35
CA ILE A 5 -6.94 52.85 19.45
C ILE A 5 -6.59 53.06 17.98
N VAL A 6 -7.02 52.13 17.13
CA VAL A 6 -7.00 52.27 15.66
C VAL A 6 -8.32 52.86 15.20
N THR A 7 -8.24 53.98 14.46
CA THR A 7 -9.40 54.77 14.05
C THR A 7 -10.22 54.05 12.97
N ARG A 8 -11.50 54.42 12.80
CA ARG A 8 -12.31 53.95 11.67
C ARG A 8 -11.82 54.50 10.33
N ALA A 9 -11.22 55.69 10.33
CA ALA A 9 -10.67 56.29 9.11
C ALA A 9 -9.52 55.46 8.52
N PHE A 10 -8.75 54.78 9.38
CA PHE A 10 -7.72 53.83 8.94
C PHE A 10 -8.30 52.69 8.09
N GLU A 11 -9.44 52.12 8.45
CA GLU A 11 -10.01 50.94 7.76
C GLU A 11 -10.27 51.21 6.27
N ALA A 12 -10.86 52.37 5.95
CA ALA A 12 -11.07 52.78 4.56
C ALA A 12 -9.75 53.13 3.86
N TRP A 13 -8.84 53.78 4.57
CA TRP A 13 -7.55 54.19 4.04
C TRP A 13 -6.67 53.00 3.65
N ILE A 14 -6.57 51.98 4.50
CA ILE A 14 -5.71 50.82 4.24
C ILE A 14 -6.21 49.99 3.06
N VAL A 15 -7.53 49.84 2.92
CA VAL A 15 -8.14 49.16 1.76
C VAL A 15 -7.75 49.86 0.46
N ASN A 16 -7.81 51.20 0.43
CA ASN A 16 -7.41 51.98 -0.75
C ASN A 16 -5.92 51.83 -1.06
N LYS A 17 -5.03 51.87 -0.05
CA LYS A 17 -3.59 51.68 -0.24
C LYS A 17 -3.27 50.30 -0.79
N ILE A 18 -3.91 49.25 -0.25
CA ILE A 18 -3.74 47.87 -0.72
C ILE A 18 -4.22 47.71 -2.17
N LEU A 19 -5.41 48.22 -2.51
CA LEU A 19 -5.95 48.14 -3.88
C LEU A 19 -5.06 48.86 -4.90
N ASN A 20 -4.49 50.00 -4.52
CA ASN A 20 -3.59 50.79 -5.37
C ASN A 20 -2.14 50.26 -5.35
N LYS A 21 -1.86 49.19 -4.62
CA LYS A 21 -0.52 48.60 -4.41
C LYS A 21 0.51 49.59 -3.84
N GLU A 22 0.04 50.55 -3.06
CA GLU A 22 0.88 51.51 -2.35
C GLU A 22 1.23 50.99 -0.95
N PRO A 23 2.44 51.28 -0.42
CA PRO A 23 2.77 50.93 0.95
C PRO A 23 1.82 51.64 1.94
N ALA A 24 1.12 50.87 2.78
CA ALA A 24 0.20 51.41 3.78
C ALA A 24 0.97 51.92 5.02
N ARG A 25 1.83 52.92 4.86
CA ARG A 25 2.65 53.50 5.94
C ARG A 25 2.21 54.93 6.29
N PRO A 26 1.96 55.25 7.58
CA PRO A 26 2.00 56.64 8.03
C PRO A 26 3.38 57.23 7.78
N ASP A 27 3.41 58.54 7.55
CA ASP A 27 4.64 59.32 7.36
C ASP A 27 4.91 60.27 8.52
N LYS A 28 3.90 60.62 9.33
CA LYS A 28 4.04 61.55 10.45
C LYS A 28 3.48 61.03 11.76
N MET A 29 4.07 61.50 12.86
CA MET A 29 3.56 61.39 14.21
C MET A 29 3.24 62.79 14.76
N ILE A 30 2.09 62.91 15.40
CA ILE A 30 1.54 64.18 15.87
C ILE A 30 1.53 64.18 17.38
N PHE A 31 1.93 65.30 17.96
CA PHE A 31 1.88 65.57 19.39
C PHE A 31 0.96 66.76 19.62
N ALA A 32 -0.10 66.56 20.40
CA ALA A 32 -1.09 67.57 20.69
C ALA A 32 -1.39 67.67 22.19
N LEU A 33 -1.81 68.86 22.60
CA LEU A 33 -2.30 69.14 23.94
C LEU A 33 -3.80 69.40 23.88
N VAL A 34 -4.59 68.39 24.25
CA VAL A 34 -6.04 68.45 24.28
C VAL A 34 -6.49 68.78 25.71
N PRO A 35 -7.10 69.96 25.96
CA PRO A 35 -7.51 70.35 27.31
C PRO A 35 -8.54 69.40 27.91
N GLY A 36 -8.33 68.98 29.16
CA GLY A 36 -9.28 68.14 29.90
C GLY A 36 -9.36 66.67 29.44
N GLN A 37 -8.44 66.22 28.58
CA GLN A 37 -8.35 64.82 28.16
C GLN A 37 -7.98 63.92 29.36
N ASP A 38 -8.78 62.88 29.58
CA ASP A 38 -8.55 61.85 30.59
C ASP A 38 -7.78 60.67 29.96
N GLU A 39 -6.60 60.37 30.50
CA GLU A 39 -5.75 59.28 30.02
C GLU A 39 -6.32 57.87 30.26
N ASN A 40 -7.31 57.73 31.14
CA ASN A 40 -7.91 56.45 31.51
C ASN A 40 -9.30 56.24 30.88
N ALA A 41 -9.86 57.24 30.20
CA ALA A 41 -11.12 57.12 29.47
C ALA A 41 -10.95 56.33 28.16
N GLU A 42 -12.02 55.67 27.72
CA GLU A 42 -12.05 54.96 26.43
C GLU A 42 -11.97 55.95 25.25
N ILE A 43 -11.06 55.69 24.30
CA ILE A 43 -10.86 56.53 23.12
C ILE A 43 -11.90 56.18 22.05
N ASP A 44 -12.65 57.17 21.54
CA ASP A 44 -13.61 56.95 20.46
C ASP A 44 -12.88 56.60 19.16
N ARG A 45 -13.25 55.48 18.52
CA ARG A 45 -12.71 55.05 17.22
C ARG A 45 -13.02 56.02 16.08
N GLY A 46 -14.01 56.90 16.25
CA GLY A 46 -14.33 57.98 15.33
C GLY A 46 -13.52 59.26 15.54
N GLU A 47 -12.68 59.33 16.59
CA GLU A 47 -11.87 60.50 16.90
C GLU A 47 -10.92 60.83 15.74
N GLY A 48 -10.89 62.11 15.37
CA GLY A 48 -10.13 62.63 14.24
C GLY A 48 -8.91 63.43 14.67
N MET A 49 -8.40 64.25 13.74
CA MET A 49 -7.31 65.17 14.02
C MET A 49 -7.71 66.19 15.09
N PRO A 50 -6.87 66.48 16.10
CA PRO A 50 -7.06 67.58 17.02
C PRO A 50 -7.16 68.93 16.30
N GLU A 51 -7.77 69.93 16.95
CA GLU A 51 -7.86 71.28 16.35
C GLU A 51 -6.46 71.86 16.12
N ALA A 52 -6.29 72.69 15.07
CA ALA A 52 -4.97 73.18 14.67
C ALA A 52 -4.20 73.91 15.78
N GLY A 53 -4.90 74.56 16.72
CA GLY A 53 -4.27 75.23 17.87
C GLY A 53 -3.83 74.30 19.01
N GLN A 54 -4.29 73.05 19.00
CA GLN A 54 -3.93 72.03 19.99
C GLN A 54 -2.69 71.23 19.56
N ILE A 55 -2.42 71.18 18.26
CA ILE A 55 -1.26 70.46 17.72
C ILE A 55 0.02 71.23 18.01
N GLN A 56 0.86 70.67 18.86
CA GLN A 56 2.10 71.31 19.30
C GLN A 56 3.28 70.97 18.38
N HIS A 57 3.32 69.74 17.87
CA HIS A 57 4.40 69.32 16.99
C HIS A 57 3.96 68.20 16.05
N MET A 58 4.50 68.21 14.83
CA MET A 58 4.39 67.10 13.89
C MET A 58 5.81 66.69 13.48
N ALA A 59 6.11 65.41 13.62
CA ALA A 59 7.41 64.85 13.33
C ALA A 59 7.32 63.79 12.24
N ASP A 60 8.31 63.74 11.37
CA ASP A 60 8.42 62.67 10.39
C ASP A 60 8.79 61.37 11.08
N ILE A 61 8.18 60.27 10.66
CA ILE A 61 8.52 58.94 11.17
C ILE A 61 9.96 58.62 10.75
N THR A 62 10.83 58.53 11.75
CA THR A 62 12.27 58.34 11.55
C THR A 62 12.64 56.88 11.30
N GLN A 63 11.89 55.95 11.90
CA GLN A 63 12.15 54.51 11.77
C GLN A 63 10.84 53.74 11.84
N TYR A 64 10.85 52.56 11.24
CA TYR A 64 9.74 51.61 11.25
C TYR A 64 10.28 50.19 11.42
N GLY A 65 9.51 49.31 12.05
CA GLY A 65 9.89 47.91 12.25
C GLY A 65 8.70 46.97 12.29
N ALA A 66 8.87 45.74 11.82
CA ALA A 66 7.91 44.66 11.97
C ALA A 66 8.17 43.93 13.28
N LEU A 67 7.22 44.02 14.22
CA LEU A 67 7.26 43.26 15.47
C LEU A 67 6.95 41.79 15.21
N ASN A 68 6.02 41.52 14.29
CA ASN A 68 5.68 40.21 13.72
C ASN A 68 4.86 40.41 12.43
N GLU A 69 4.32 39.33 11.84
CA GLU A 69 3.52 39.38 10.60
C GLU A 69 2.30 40.33 10.68
N ASN A 70 1.71 40.46 11.86
CA ASN A 70 0.47 41.21 12.11
C ASN A 70 0.68 42.49 12.94
N ALA A 71 1.92 42.89 13.22
CA ALA A 71 2.19 44.08 14.02
C ALA A 71 3.44 44.83 13.57
N VAL A 72 3.31 46.15 13.46
CA VAL A 72 4.38 47.06 13.07
C VAL A 72 4.53 48.18 14.10
N VAL A 73 5.73 48.70 14.27
CA VAL A 73 6.03 49.85 15.13
C VAL A 73 6.55 51.00 14.30
N TYR A 74 6.11 52.21 14.65
CA TYR A 74 6.56 53.46 14.07
C TYR A 74 7.23 54.30 15.15
N SER A 75 8.41 54.82 14.84
CA SER A 75 9.26 55.51 15.80
C SER A 75 9.62 56.90 15.31
N VAL A 76 9.51 57.85 16.22
CA VAL A 76 10.07 59.20 16.06
C VAL A 76 11.14 59.40 17.11
N VAL A 77 12.28 59.94 16.67
CA VAL A 77 13.34 60.44 17.54
C VAL A 77 13.38 61.96 17.43
N LEU A 78 13.04 62.65 18.51
CA LEU A 78 13.22 64.09 18.67
C LEU A 78 14.42 64.32 19.59
N ASP A 79 15.47 64.91 19.04
CA ASP A 79 16.64 65.27 19.82
C ASP A 79 16.37 66.43 20.77
N THR A 80 17.40 66.88 21.48
CA THR A 80 17.28 67.95 22.47
C THR A 80 17.16 69.35 21.84
N THR A 81 17.18 69.49 20.51
CA THR A 81 17.04 70.78 19.79
C THR A 81 15.59 71.16 19.47
N ILE A 82 14.66 70.22 19.63
CA ILE A 82 13.22 70.37 19.38
C ILE A 82 12.47 70.42 20.71
N GLY A 83 11.54 71.34 20.93
CA GLY A 83 10.76 71.37 22.18
C GLY A 83 10.16 72.72 22.58
N ASN A 84 9.88 72.80 23.88
CA ASN A 84 9.12 73.78 24.66
C ASN A 84 7.60 73.69 24.47
N TRP A 85 7.07 72.48 24.61
CA TRP A 85 5.63 72.21 24.53
C TRP A 85 5.25 71.00 25.37
N ASP A 86 3.99 71.00 25.81
CA ASP A 86 3.36 69.88 26.52
C ASP A 86 2.44 69.12 25.58
N TYR A 87 2.22 67.83 25.83
CA TYR A 87 1.33 67.02 25.04
C TYR A 87 0.72 65.90 25.88
N ASN A 88 -0.52 65.56 25.60
CA ASN A 88 -1.22 64.43 26.21
C ASN A 88 -1.86 63.53 25.14
N TRP A 89 -1.81 63.92 23.88
CA TRP A 89 -2.36 63.18 22.75
C TRP A 89 -1.26 62.90 21.73
N VAL A 90 -1.17 61.65 21.26
CA VAL A 90 -0.23 61.25 20.21
C VAL A 90 -0.96 60.49 19.11
N GLY A 91 -0.69 60.82 17.85
CA GLY A 91 -1.35 60.16 16.71
C GLY A 91 -0.43 59.85 15.54
N LEU A 92 -0.76 58.80 14.78
CA LEU A 92 -0.11 58.47 13.50
C LEU A 92 -0.93 59.03 12.33
N LEU A 93 -0.27 59.70 11.39
CA LEU A 93 -0.88 60.41 10.27
C LEU A 93 -0.28 59.97 8.94
N ASP A 94 -1.14 59.86 7.91
CA ASP A 94 -0.75 59.92 6.50
C ASP A 94 -1.04 61.34 6.01
N SER A 95 0.02 62.12 5.81
CA SER A 95 -0.10 63.54 5.49
C SER A 95 -0.68 63.78 4.10
N ALA A 96 -0.55 62.82 3.18
CA ALA A 96 -1.08 62.91 1.82
C ALA A 96 -2.62 62.87 1.78
N SER A 97 -3.23 61.98 2.58
CA SER A 97 -4.69 61.86 2.68
C SER A 97 -5.27 62.58 3.91
N ASN A 98 -4.43 63.22 4.73
CA ASN A 98 -4.76 63.82 6.01
C ASN A 98 -5.55 62.87 6.93
N THR A 99 -5.17 61.59 6.95
CA THR A 99 -5.88 60.54 7.69
C THR A 99 -5.13 60.14 8.96
N VAL A 100 -5.77 60.29 10.13
CA VAL A 100 -5.24 59.82 11.42
C VAL A 100 -5.59 58.34 11.58
N MET A 101 -4.59 57.51 11.83
CA MET A 101 -4.72 56.04 11.82
C MET A 101 -4.77 55.41 13.21
N MET A 102 -3.98 55.95 14.13
CA MET A 102 -3.88 55.46 15.49
C MET A 102 -3.78 56.65 16.43
N ILE A 103 -4.43 56.55 17.58
CA ILE A 103 -4.48 57.57 18.62
C ILE A 103 -4.06 56.95 19.95
N VAL A 104 -3.30 57.68 20.75
CA VAL A 104 -2.90 57.32 22.11
C VAL A 104 -3.13 58.50 23.04
N HIS A 105 -3.91 58.27 24.10
CA HIS A 105 -4.08 59.23 25.19
C HIS A 105 -3.12 58.87 26.33
N ILE A 106 -2.41 59.86 26.84
CA ILE A 106 -1.42 59.72 27.92
C ILE A 106 -1.54 60.88 28.91
N ALA A 107 -1.02 60.73 30.13
CA ALA A 107 -0.76 61.86 31.01
C ALA A 107 0.05 62.94 30.28
N THR A 108 -0.21 64.21 30.63
CA THR A 108 0.54 65.34 30.07
C THR A 108 2.04 65.18 30.29
N GLN A 109 2.81 65.21 29.20
CA GLN A 109 4.26 65.14 29.18
C GLN A 109 4.84 66.40 28.54
N SER A 110 6.05 66.78 28.96
CA SER A 110 6.75 67.96 28.45
C SER A 110 7.94 67.58 27.58
N LYS A 111 8.05 68.20 26.40
CA LYS A 111 9.26 68.20 25.59
C LYS A 111 9.97 69.54 25.76
N ILE A 112 11.22 69.51 26.22
CA ILE A 112 12.02 70.69 26.55
C ILE A 112 13.21 70.76 25.60
N LYS A 113 13.40 71.93 24.99
CA LYS A 113 14.53 72.21 24.11
C LYS A 113 15.75 72.65 24.93
N THR A 114 16.95 72.25 24.51
CA THR A 114 18.21 72.77 25.07
C THR A 114 18.41 74.20 24.57
N GLU A 115 18.19 75.16 25.46
CA GLU A 115 18.32 76.57 25.16
C GLU A 115 18.59 77.35 26.47
N ASN A 116 19.29 78.47 26.39
CA ASN A 116 19.53 79.37 27.53
C ASN A 116 20.09 78.68 28.80
N GLY A 117 20.98 77.68 28.64
CA GLY A 117 21.60 76.95 29.74
C GLY A 117 20.71 75.90 30.42
N GLN A 118 19.47 75.71 29.97
CA GLN A 118 18.63 74.58 30.38
C GLN A 118 18.92 73.37 29.49
N GLN A 119 19.20 72.22 30.11
CA GLN A 119 19.39 70.96 29.41
C GLN A 119 18.03 70.42 28.96
N GLY A 120 17.83 70.29 27.65
CA GLY A 120 16.64 69.67 27.08
C GLY A 120 16.65 68.14 27.19
N ASN A 121 15.49 67.52 26.99
CA ASN A 121 15.34 66.06 26.96
C ASN A 121 15.28 65.55 25.52
N SER A 122 15.80 64.36 25.23
CA SER A 122 15.51 63.64 23.98
C SER A 122 14.22 62.85 24.18
N LEU A 123 13.35 62.83 23.17
CA LEU A 123 12.14 62.01 23.17
C LEU A 123 12.27 60.96 22.07
N ILE A 124 12.16 59.70 22.44
CA ILE A 124 11.83 58.65 21.47
C ILE A 124 10.43 58.20 21.77
N ARG A 125 9.56 58.27 20.76
CA ARG A 125 8.20 57.78 20.86
C ARG A 125 7.96 56.67 19.86
N ASN A 126 7.51 55.53 20.38
CA ASN A 126 7.16 54.36 19.60
C ASN A 126 5.65 54.12 19.73
N LEU A 127 4.99 53.89 18.60
CA LEU A 127 3.60 53.45 18.53
C LEU A 127 3.53 52.14 17.74
N SER A 128 3.05 51.09 18.39
CA SER A 128 2.81 49.80 17.76
C SER A 128 1.38 49.68 17.28
N MET A 129 1.20 49.34 16.01
CA MET A 129 -0.09 49.12 15.39
C MET A 129 -0.24 47.65 14.98
N GLN A 130 -1.33 47.01 15.40
CA GLN A 130 -1.59 45.59 15.14
C GLN A 130 -2.83 45.42 14.27
N PHE A 131 -2.71 44.67 13.17
CA PHE A 131 -3.79 44.23 12.29
C PHE A 131 -3.31 43.10 11.38
N ASP A 132 -4.23 42.29 10.85
CA ASP A 132 -3.88 41.11 10.05
C ASP A 132 -3.10 41.50 8.78
N GLY A 133 -1.95 40.85 8.57
CA GLY A 133 -1.06 41.12 7.45
C GLY A 133 -0.34 42.48 7.51
N ALA A 134 -0.19 43.09 8.68
CA ALA A 134 0.41 44.41 8.83
C ALA A 134 1.79 44.55 8.20
N ALA A 135 2.68 43.57 8.36
CA ALA A 135 4.00 43.61 7.74
C ALA A 135 3.92 43.60 6.20
N ALA A 136 2.98 42.84 5.63
CA ALA A 136 2.78 42.75 4.18
C ALA A 136 2.11 44.01 3.60
N ALA A 137 1.04 44.51 4.22
CA ALA A 137 0.32 45.71 3.77
C ALA A 137 1.19 46.97 3.85
N THR A 138 2.01 47.07 4.90
CA THR A 138 2.97 48.17 5.06
C THR A 138 4.25 47.92 4.26
N GLN A 139 4.51 46.68 3.82
CA GLN A 139 5.75 46.24 3.17
C GLN A 139 7.01 46.42 4.06
N ILE A 140 6.86 46.44 5.39
CA ILE A 140 7.97 46.59 6.34
C ILE A 140 8.54 45.20 6.69
N THR A 141 9.83 45.00 6.43
CA THR A 141 10.52 43.71 6.64
C THR A 141 11.68 43.77 7.64
N VAL A 142 11.97 44.94 8.20
CA VAL A 142 13.06 45.15 9.17
C VAL A 142 12.58 44.93 10.61
N THR A 143 13.39 44.28 11.46
CA THR A 143 13.05 43.97 12.87
C THR A 143 13.39 45.16 13.80
N PRO A 144 12.54 45.55 14.79
CA PRO A 144 12.79 46.71 15.66
C PRO A 144 13.85 46.49 16.76
N GLU A 145 14.50 47.56 17.24
CA GLU A 145 15.57 47.52 18.26
C GLU A 145 15.08 47.43 19.73
N THR A 146 15.87 46.80 20.61
CA THR A 146 15.48 46.30 21.96
C THR A 146 15.19 47.34 23.06
N TRP A 147 15.59 48.60 22.93
CA TRP A 147 15.44 49.61 24.01
C TRP A 147 14.06 50.31 24.02
N GLN A 148 13.16 49.92 23.13
CA GLN A 148 11.84 50.53 22.96
C GLN A 148 10.73 49.91 23.83
N ILE A 149 11.04 49.03 24.79
CA ILE A 149 10.08 48.16 25.50
C ILE A 149 10.28 48.19 27.03
N ASP A 150 9.22 48.45 27.83
CA ASP A 150 9.21 48.28 29.29
C ASP A 150 8.90 46.81 29.65
N PHE A 151 9.75 46.20 30.48
CA PHE A 151 9.66 44.79 30.85
C PHE A 151 9.25 44.54 32.31
N SER A 152 8.97 45.56 33.12
CA SER A 152 8.78 45.39 34.58
C SER A 152 7.61 44.47 34.93
N ALA A 153 6.44 44.71 34.33
CA ALA A 153 5.28 43.84 34.49
C ALA A 153 5.51 42.44 33.91
N ARG A 154 6.28 42.35 32.81
CA ARG A 154 6.66 41.06 32.21
C ARG A 154 7.57 40.25 33.14
N LEU A 155 8.54 40.90 33.81
CA LEU A 155 9.46 40.23 34.73
C LEU A 155 8.74 39.77 36.00
N GLN A 156 7.87 40.59 36.59
CA GLN A 156 7.04 40.18 37.74
C GLN A 156 6.11 39.01 37.36
N SER A 157 5.49 39.09 36.19
CA SER A 157 4.68 37.98 35.66
C SER A 157 5.51 36.72 35.43
N MET A 158 6.78 36.84 35.00
CA MET A 158 7.69 35.71 34.84
C MET A 158 8.08 35.09 36.19
N ASP A 159 8.35 35.88 37.22
CA ASP A 159 8.69 35.37 38.56
C ASP A 159 7.49 34.71 39.23
N GLU A 160 6.30 35.32 39.14
CA GLU A 160 5.07 34.72 39.67
C GLU A 160 4.67 33.47 38.87
N SER A 161 4.83 33.49 37.55
CA SER A 161 4.61 32.31 36.71
C SER A 161 5.56 31.18 37.09
N ARG A 162 6.82 31.46 37.41
CA ARG A 162 7.77 30.45 37.91
C ARG A 162 7.37 29.89 39.26
N ARG A 163 6.92 30.74 40.19
CA ARG A 163 6.44 30.30 41.50
C ARG A 163 5.21 29.41 41.37
N LEU A 164 4.20 29.83 40.60
CA LEU A 164 3.00 29.05 40.34
C LEU A 164 3.29 27.74 39.60
N ALA A 165 4.20 27.74 38.62
CA ALA A 165 4.63 26.50 37.97
C ALA A 165 5.30 25.53 38.95
N ASN A 166 6.05 26.04 39.93
CA ASN A 166 6.58 25.20 41.01
C ASN A 166 5.49 24.73 41.98
N VAL A 167 4.42 25.50 42.23
CA VAL A 167 3.27 25.04 43.02
C VAL A 167 2.50 23.95 42.29
N ASP A 168 2.25 24.12 40.98
CA ASP A 168 1.57 23.12 40.16
C ASP A 168 2.35 21.79 40.14
N TYR A 169 3.68 21.86 40.18
CA TYR A 169 4.54 20.68 40.23
C TYR A 169 4.65 20.11 41.65
N TYR A 170 5.14 20.87 42.63
CA TYR A 170 5.48 20.40 43.98
C TYR A 170 4.33 20.44 44.99
N GLY A 171 3.17 21.01 44.63
CA GLY A 171 2.08 21.28 45.55
C GLY A 171 2.33 22.51 46.43
N ASP A 172 1.55 22.63 47.51
CA ASP A 172 1.66 23.71 48.49
C ASP A 172 2.98 23.67 49.28
N ALA A 173 3.50 22.47 49.56
CA ALA A 173 4.86 22.24 50.01
C ALA A 173 5.32 20.83 49.67
N ALA A 174 6.64 20.65 49.49
CA ALA A 174 7.26 19.33 49.33
C ALA A 174 8.69 19.33 49.85
N PHE A 175 9.14 18.21 50.39
CA PHE A 175 10.48 17.99 50.93
C PHE A 175 11.08 16.71 50.37
N ARG A 176 12.35 16.79 49.94
CA ARG A 176 13.02 15.68 49.27
C ARG A 176 13.68 14.76 50.29
N ASP A 177 13.46 13.46 50.17
CA ASP A 177 14.07 12.44 51.02
C ASP A 177 13.90 12.75 52.53
N ASP A 178 14.97 12.61 53.32
CA ASP A 178 15.01 13.01 54.73
C ASP A 178 15.28 14.52 54.94
N GLY A 179 15.21 15.33 53.87
CA GLY A 179 15.35 16.78 53.96
C GLY A 179 14.29 17.40 54.84
N PHE A 180 14.69 18.32 55.72
CA PHE A 180 13.84 18.95 56.73
C PHE A 180 13.20 17.98 57.73
N LYS A 181 13.60 16.70 57.78
CA LYS A 181 13.09 15.74 58.76
C LYS A 181 13.41 16.20 60.17
N VAL A 182 12.43 16.14 61.05
CA VAL A 182 12.58 16.56 62.44
C VAL A 182 12.82 15.35 63.32
N SER A 183 13.91 15.38 64.09
CA SER A 183 14.21 14.42 65.14
C SER A 183 14.15 15.10 66.50
N LEU A 184 13.61 14.41 67.51
CA LEU A 184 13.46 14.95 68.86
C LEU A 184 14.43 14.28 69.84
N SER A 185 15.07 15.11 70.66
CA SER A 185 15.78 14.69 71.87
C SER A 185 15.34 15.56 73.04
N GLY A 186 14.47 15.04 73.91
CA GLY A 186 13.87 15.82 75.00
C GLY A 186 12.95 16.93 74.48
N LEU A 187 13.33 18.19 74.73
CA LEU A 187 12.63 19.41 74.28
C LEU A 187 13.36 20.12 73.12
N THR A 188 14.34 19.46 72.51
CA THR A 188 15.09 20.01 71.37
C THR A 188 14.72 19.25 70.10
N ALA A 189 14.23 19.99 69.10
CA ALA A 189 13.98 19.50 67.75
C ALA A 189 15.18 19.80 66.85
N THR A 190 15.69 18.78 66.16
CA THR A 190 16.77 18.92 65.18
C THR A 190 16.18 18.67 63.79
N VAL A 191 16.23 19.70 62.94
CA VAL A 191 15.79 19.67 61.55
C VAL A 191 16.97 19.27 60.66
N ALA A 192 16.81 18.20 59.88
CA ALA A 192 17.84 17.68 58.99
C ALA A 192 18.05 18.59 57.75
N PRO A 193 19.28 18.74 57.26
CA PRO A 193 19.57 19.49 56.05
C PRO A 193 18.90 18.84 54.84
N GLY A 194 18.54 19.65 53.85
CA GLY A 194 17.93 19.14 52.63
C GLY A 194 17.20 20.20 51.83
N LEU A 195 16.55 19.74 50.76
CA LEU A 195 15.83 20.57 49.80
C LEU A 195 14.33 20.51 50.08
N GLY A 196 13.68 21.65 50.03
CA GLY A 196 12.22 21.76 50.03
C GLY A 196 11.71 22.86 49.12
N TYR A 197 10.40 22.85 48.90
CA TYR A 197 9.64 23.94 48.28
C TYR A 197 8.45 24.26 49.18
N VAL A 198 8.17 25.56 49.35
CA VAL A 198 7.02 26.06 50.10
C VAL A 198 6.37 27.16 49.27
N ALA A 199 5.10 26.99 48.92
CA ALA A 199 4.36 27.86 48.00
C ALA A 199 5.12 28.20 46.71
N GLY A 200 5.85 27.21 46.16
CA GLY A 200 6.65 27.35 44.93
C GLY A 200 8.03 28.00 45.09
N LEU A 201 8.38 28.46 46.30
CA LEU A 201 9.69 29.02 46.62
C LEU A 201 10.63 27.92 47.13
N ARG A 202 11.80 27.82 46.52
CA ARG A 202 12.83 26.82 46.84
C ARG A 202 13.56 27.18 48.13
N VAL A 203 13.60 26.26 49.09
CA VAL A 203 14.36 26.36 50.34
C VAL A 203 15.44 25.27 50.40
N LEU A 204 16.65 25.63 50.80
CA LEU A 204 17.76 24.69 50.95
C LEU A 204 18.39 24.91 52.32
N LEU A 205 18.27 23.91 53.20
CA LEU A 205 18.93 23.92 54.49
C LEU A 205 20.26 23.17 54.37
N ASP A 206 21.36 23.90 54.41
CA ASP A 206 22.70 23.33 54.18
C ASP A 206 23.26 22.54 55.37
N LYS A 207 22.78 22.84 56.59
CA LYS A 207 23.25 22.22 57.83
C LYS A 207 22.08 21.99 58.80
N PRO A 208 22.14 20.98 59.68
CA PRO A 208 21.11 20.77 60.67
C PRO A 208 20.88 22.01 61.52
N GLN A 209 19.61 22.31 61.84
CA GLN A 209 19.24 23.42 62.71
C GLN A 209 18.42 22.91 63.88
N THR A 210 18.73 23.40 65.08
CA THR A 210 18.02 23.06 66.31
C THR A 210 17.05 24.15 66.72
N LEU A 211 15.90 23.75 67.25
CA LEU A 211 14.87 24.62 67.79
C LEU A 211 14.40 24.07 69.14
N ASP A 212 14.11 24.95 70.08
CA ASP A 212 13.46 24.57 71.32
C ASP A 212 11.95 24.37 71.07
N VAL A 213 11.41 23.25 71.53
CA VAL A 213 10.00 22.90 71.39
C VAL A 213 9.38 22.62 72.76
N THR A 214 8.07 22.83 72.90
CA THR A 214 7.33 22.48 74.11
C THR A 214 6.53 21.20 73.93
N SER A 215 5.72 20.82 74.92
CA SER A 215 4.81 19.66 74.81
C SER A 215 3.75 19.81 73.72
N LYS A 216 3.47 21.04 73.26
CA LYS A 216 2.56 21.30 72.15
C LYS A 216 3.17 22.35 71.22
N THR A 217 3.74 21.91 70.10
CA THR A 217 4.51 22.79 69.19
C THR A 217 4.53 22.23 67.78
N GLY A 218 4.38 23.11 66.79
CA GLY A 218 4.68 22.84 65.40
C GLY A 218 6.07 23.39 65.04
N VAL A 219 6.80 22.67 64.19
CA VAL A 219 7.98 23.20 63.52
C VAL A 219 7.57 23.58 62.11
N TRP A 220 7.87 24.83 61.73
CA TRP A 220 7.43 25.44 60.49
C TRP A 220 8.61 25.95 59.67
N VAL A 221 8.48 25.85 58.35
CA VAL A 221 9.34 26.55 57.39
C VAL A 221 8.60 27.81 56.95
N ASP A 222 9.24 28.97 57.09
CA ASP A 222 8.73 30.28 56.72
C ASP A 222 9.62 30.89 55.64
N VAL A 223 9.10 31.08 54.42
CA VAL A 223 9.85 31.54 53.25
C VAL A 223 9.24 32.78 52.62
N CYS A 224 10.07 33.68 52.09
CA CYS A 224 9.65 34.80 51.26
C CYS A 224 10.59 35.01 50.06
N TRP A 225 10.06 35.57 48.98
CA TRP A 225 10.85 36.08 47.85
C TRP A 225 11.10 37.57 48.10
N CYS A 226 12.32 37.92 48.48
CA CYS A 226 12.67 39.30 48.85
C CYS A 226 14.05 39.69 48.30
N GLY A 227 14.28 41.00 48.20
CA GLY A 227 15.51 41.57 47.65
C GLY A 227 15.73 43.00 48.14
N THR A 228 16.76 43.67 47.65
CA THR A 228 16.97 45.11 47.90
C THR A 228 16.99 45.86 46.58
N VAL A 229 16.80 47.18 46.61
CA VAL A 229 16.76 48.03 45.39
C VAL A 229 18.02 47.89 44.52
N THR A 230 19.16 47.58 45.12
CA THR A 230 20.45 47.38 44.44
C THR A 230 20.95 45.93 44.47
N GLY A 231 20.20 45.01 45.06
CA GLY A 231 20.60 43.63 45.31
C GLY A 231 19.80 42.61 44.51
N ALA A 232 20.30 41.38 44.45
CA ALA A 232 19.58 40.27 43.86
C ALA A 232 18.37 39.89 44.72
N TRP A 233 17.24 39.61 44.08
CA TRP A 233 16.11 38.96 44.73
C TRP A 233 16.40 37.47 44.90
N ALA A 234 16.05 36.91 46.06
CA ALA A 234 16.30 35.52 46.41
C ALA A 234 15.22 34.96 47.34
N ASN A 235 15.08 33.63 47.37
CA ASN A 235 14.28 32.96 48.40
C ASN A 235 15.03 33.07 49.73
N GLN A 236 14.43 33.71 50.72
CA GLN A 236 14.92 33.73 52.09
C GLN A 236 13.97 32.90 52.96
N PHE A 237 14.50 32.09 53.87
CA PHE A 237 13.65 31.31 54.77
C PHE A 237 14.20 31.23 56.19
N THR A 238 13.30 30.97 57.13
CA THR A 238 13.61 30.72 58.53
C THR A 238 12.81 29.52 59.05
N LEU A 239 13.29 28.90 60.13
CA LEU A 239 12.55 27.85 60.82
C LEU A 239 11.96 28.40 62.11
N ARG A 240 10.68 28.11 62.36
CA ARG A 240 9.95 28.61 63.54
C ARG A 240 9.35 27.48 64.35
N ALA A 241 9.43 27.58 65.68
CA ALA A 241 8.80 26.66 66.62
C ALA A 241 7.65 27.37 67.33
N VAL A 242 6.43 27.19 66.80
CA VAL A 242 5.19 27.81 67.30
C VAL A 242 4.03 26.84 67.15
N ASN A 243 2.99 26.98 67.97
CA ASN A 243 1.85 26.06 67.93
C ASN A 243 1.11 26.15 66.58
N GLU A 244 0.79 27.35 66.12
CA GLU A 244 0.12 27.61 64.84
C GLU A 244 0.78 28.80 64.14
N LEU A 245 0.73 28.79 62.81
CA LEU A 245 1.30 29.82 61.96
C LEU A 245 0.54 29.86 60.63
N GLU A 246 0.29 31.06 60.12
CA GLU A 246 -0.38 31.29 58.82
C GLU A 246 0.48 32.24 57.96
N ASP A 247 0.21 32.25 56.65
CA ASP A 247 0.84 33.15 55.69
C ASP A 247 0.55 34.62 56.07
N TYR A 248 1.53 35.49 55.86
CA TYR A 248 1.44 36.88 56.30
C TYR A 248 2.30 37.82 55.45
N ILE A 249 2.03 39.13 55.53
CA ILE A 249 2.88 40.17 54.95
C ILE A 249 3.69 40.80 56.07
N ASP A 250 5.01 40.91 55.88
CA ASP A 250 5.88 41.54 56.87
C ASP A 250 5.80 43.09 56.83
N ALA A 251 6.47 43.75 57.76
CA ALA A 251 6.47 45.21 57.82
C ALA A 251 7.17 45.89 56.62
N ALA A 252 7.94 45.14 55.83
CA ALA A 252 8.61 45.62 54.62
C ALA A 252 7.78 45.37 53.34
N GLY A 253 6.60 44.74 53.47
CA GLY A 253 5.69 44.45 52.36
C GLY A 253 5.99 43.14 51.63
N TYR A 254 6.86 42.28 52.16
CA TYR A 254 7.13 40.97 51.58
C TYR A 254 6.08 39.95 52.02
N GLN A 255 5.58 39.18 51.07
CA GLN A 255 4.69 38.06 51.33
C GLN A 255 5.50 36.85 51.82
N HIS A 256 5.13 36.34 52.99
CA HIS A 256 5.65 35.12 53.59
C HIS A 256 4.66 33.97 53.42
N TYR A 257 5.22 32.81 53.10
CA TYR A 257 4.50 31.55 52.99
C TYR A 257 5.05 30.55 53.98
N VAL A 258 4.16 29.85 54.70
CA VAL A 258 4.54 28.96 55.79
C VAL A 258 3.99 27.54 55.61
N THR A 259 4.75 26.53 56.03
CA THR A 259 4.26 25.15 56.09
C THR A 259 4.76 24.43 57.32
N ARG A 260 3.91 23.58 57.93
CA ARG A 260 4.27 22.78 59.09
C ARG A 260 4.91 21.48 58.61
N ILE A 261 6.11 21.21 59.11
CA ILE A 261 6.87 19.99 58.76
C ILE A 261 6.82 18.94 59.87
N PHE A 262 6.47 19.35 61.08
CA PHE A 262 6.44 18.47 62.23
C PHE A 262 5.47 19.00 63.28
N ARG A 263 4.74 18.10 63.93
CA ARG A 263 3.85 18.41 65.03
C ARG A 263 4.14 17.53 66.23
N ARG A 264 4.26 18.17 67.40
CA ARG A 264 4.26 17.52 68.71
C ARG A 264 2.98 17.85 69.47
N ASP A 265 2.30 16.81 69.95
CA ASP A 265 1.11 16.92 70.80
C ASP A 265 1.23 15.94 71.97
N GLY A 266 1.70 16.44 73.12
CA GLY A 266 2.07 15.64 74.27
C GLY A 266 3.24 14.70 73.98
N SER A 267 2.97 13.39 74.02
CA SER A 267 3.92 12.33 73.69
C SER A 267 3.91 11.95 72.20
N THR A 268 2.93 12.41 71.43
CA THR A 268 2.79 12.06 70.01
C THR A 268 3.63 13.01 69.16
N SER A 269 4.39 12.45 68.23
CA SER A 269 5.23 13.16 67.28
C SER A 269 4.86 12.73 65.88
N THR A 270 4.47 13.67 65.04
CA THR A 270 3.99 13.43 63.67
C THR A 270 4.90 14.16 62.70
N ASP A 271 5.47 13.41 61.74
CA ASP A 271 6.09 13.98 60.55
C ASP A 271 4.98 14.42 59.60
N GLU A 272 4.93 15.72 59.30
CA GLU A 272 3.89 16.31 58.43
C GLU A 272 4.49 16.79 57.10
N ARG A 273 5.74 16.42 56.80
CA ARG A 273 6.35 16.72 55.51
C ARG A 273 5.61 16.00 54.39
N LYS A 274 5.40 16.72 53.30
CA LYS A 274 4.88 16.17 52.05
C LYS A 274 6.05 15.71 51.18
N PRO A 275 6.00 14.50 50.58
CA PRO A 275 7.05 14.02 49.70
C PRO A 275 7.09 14.83 48.40
N PHE A 276 8.18 14.70 47.63
CA PHE A 276 8.23 15.24 46.27
C PHE A 276 7.23 14.50 45.37
N PRO A 277 6.73 15.14 44.30
CA PRO A 277 5.69 14.55 43.42
C PRO A 277 6.07 13.20 42.83
N LEU A 278 7.34 13.02 42.45
CA LEU A 278 7.81 11.74 41.92
C LEU A 278 7.86 10.66 43.01
N ASP A 279 8.26 11.02 44.23
CA ASP A 279 8.30 10.09 45.36
C ASP A 279 6.88 9.75 45.82
N ALA A 280 5.95 10.72 45.78
CA ALA A 280 4.52 10.52 46.03
C ALA A 280 3.90 9.56 45.01
N LEU A 281 4.19 9.75 43.71
CA LEU A 281 3.75 8.86 42.64
C LEU A 281 4.38 7.47 42.76
N GLN A 282 5.66 7.37 43.12
CA GLN A 282 6.30 6.08 43.32
C GLN A 282 5.64 5.35 44.50
N GLN A 283 5.36 6.05 45.59
CA GLN A 283 4.64 5.47 46.73
C GLN A 283 3.21 5.07 46.37
N GLU A 284 2.47 5.89 45.61
CA GLU A 284 1.13 5.53 45.12
C GLU A 284 1.17 4.33 44.15
N ILE A 285 2.21 4.22 43.31
CA ILE A 285 2.46 3.07 42.44
C ILE A 285 2.80 1.82 43.27
N ASP A 286 3.61 1.95 44.31
CA ASP A 286 4.01 0.84 45.18
C ASP A 286 2.84 0.37 46.08
N ASP A 287 1.95 1.29 46.48
CA ASP A 287 0.77 1.01 47.30
C ASP A 287 -0.44 0.54 46.45
N LEU A 288 -0.44 0.80 45.14
CA LEU A 288 -1.40 0.25 44.20
C LEU A 288 -1.08 -1.24 43.98
N ASP A 289 -1.96 -2.14 44.43
CA ASP A 289 -1.90 -3.59 44.19
C ASP A 289 -2.25 -3.92 42.71
N VAL A 290 -1.48 -3.33 41.79
CA VAL A 290 -1.61 -3.47 40.34
C VAL A 290 -0.54 -4.45 39.88
N TYR A 291 -0.96 -5.71 39.66
CA TYR A 291 -0.15 -6.65 38.89
C TYR A 291 0.27 -5.99 37.58
N SER A 292 1.56 -6.08 37.26
CA SER A 292 2.09 -5.42 36.06
C SER A 292 1.29 -5.84 34.82
N LYS A 293 1.18 -4.97 33.81
CA LYS A 293 0.49 -5.28 32.54
C LYS A 293 1.05 -6.57 31.90
N THR A 294 2.35 -6.78 32.04
CA THR A 294 3.06 -8.00 31.65
C THR A 294 2.62 -9.24 32.42
N GLU A 295 2.26 -9.11 33.70
CA GLU A 295 1.78 -10.20 34.55
C GLU A 295 0.27 -10.45 34.38
N SER A 296 -0.52 -9.44 34.05
CA SER A 296 -1.97 -9.56 33.80
C SER A 296 -2.27 -10.15 32.41
N ASP A 297 -1.61 -9.64 31.36
CA ASP A 297 -1.78 -10.13 29.98
C ASP A 297 -1.24 -11.56 29.78
N SER A 298 -0.36 -12.03 30.68
CA SER A 298 0.20 -13.38 30.62
C SER A 298 -0.58 -14.43 31.41
N ARG A 299 -1.58 -14.05 32.23
CA ARG A 299 -2.17 -14.98 33.20
C ARG A 299 -3.63 -15.39 32.98
N PHE A 300 -4.48 -14.66 32.25
CA PHE A 300 -5.91 -15.04 32.22
C PHE A 300 -6.63 -14.93 30.87
N LEU A 301 -7.35 -16.00 30.54
CA LEU A 301 -8.40 -16.06 29.53
C LEU A 301 -9.69 -15.45 30.12
N HIS A 302 -10.18 -14.35 29.54
CA HIS A 302 -11.36 -13.67 30.10
C HIS A 302 -12.64 -14.44 29.73
N LYS A 303 -13.31 -15.06 30.71
CA LYS A 303 -14.55 -15.84 30.52
C LYS A 303 -15.76 -15.07 31.06
N ILE A 304 -16.75 -14.82 30.19
CA ILE A 304 -18.07 -14.28 30.56
C ILE A 304 -19.14 -15.26 30.05
N GLY A 305 -19.84 -15.93 30.97
CA GLY A 305 -20.77 -17.01 30.63
C GLY A 305 -20.03 -18.18 29.96
N ASP A 306 -20.54 -18.65 28.82
CA ASP A 306 -19.90 -19.70 28.01
C ASP A 306 -18.90 -19.15 26.96
N THR A 307 -18.65 -17.84 26.95
CA THR A 307 -17.77 -17.19 25.97
C THR A 307 -16.47 -16.74 26.62
N ALA A 308 -15.35 -17.08 25.99
CA ALA A 308 -14.03 -16.60 26.36
C ALA A 308 -13.49 -15.62 25.31
N THR A 309 -13.07 -14.43 25.73
CA THR A 309 -12.60 -13.35 24.85
C THR A 309 -11.24 -12.84 25.32
N GLY A 310 -10.22 -13.14 24.53
CA GLY A 310 -8.82 -12.78 24.77
C GLY A 310 -7.98 -13.50 23.72
N PRO A 311 -6.72 -13.12 23.51
CA PRO A 311 -5.89 -13.85 22.58
C PRO A 311 -5.71 -15.28 23.11
N ILE A 312 -6.22 -16.28 22.38
CA ILE A 312 -5.82 -17.67 22.57
C ILE A 312 -4.41 -17.78 22.00
N LEU A 313 -3.44 -17.27 22.75
CA LEU A 313 -2.05 -17.60 22.52
C LEU A 313 -1.93 -19.03 23.01
N ALA A 314 -1.91 -20.00 22.09
CA ALA A 314 -1.34 -21.29 22.41
C ALA A 314 0.14 -21.00 22.75
N PRO A 315 0.58 -21.16 24.02
CA PRO A 315 1.99 -21.03 24.30
C PRO A 315 2.61 -22.33 23.78
N TYR A 316 3.03 -22.34 22.52
CA TYR A 316 3.92 -23.39 22.06
C TYR A 316 5.14 -22.82 21.37
N PHE A 317 6.19 -22.68 22.17
CA PHE A 317 7.57 -22.69 21.75
C PHE A 317 8.04 -24.14 21.81
N ALA A 318 8.52 -24.70 20.70
CA ALA A 318 9.67 -25.60 20.83
C ALA A 318 10.79 -24.69 21.37
N SER A 319 11.09 -24.80 22.67
CA SER A 319 11.93 -23.83 23.39
C SER A 319 13.38 -23.78 22.89
N THR A 320 13.76 -24.71 22.00
CA THR A 320 15.02 -24.71 21.24
C THR A 320 14.79 -25.39 19.87
N PRO A 321 15.62 -25.11 18.84
CA PRO A 321 15.56 -25.79 17.54
C PRO A 321 15.62 -27.32 17.61
N ASP A 322 16.12 -27.88 18.71
CA ASP A 322 16.31 -29.32 18.92
C ASP A 322 15.27 -29.95 19.87
N ALA A 323 14.33 -29.17 20.40
CA ALA A 323 13.27 -29.70 21.26
C ALA A 323 12.17 -30.37 20.44
N LYS A 324 11.87 -31.64 20.78
CA LYS A 324 10.77 -32.38 20.17
C LYS A 324 9.42 -31.70 20.49
N PRO A 325 8.55 -31.46 19.48
CA PRO A 325 7.24 -30.86 19.71
C PRO A 325 6.39 -31.62 20.73
N GLU A 326 5.63 -30.93 21.57
CA GLU A 326 4.66 -31.56 22.48
C GLU A 326 3.62 -32.35 21.67
N GLY A 327 3.38 -33.59 22.06
CA GLY A 327 2.53 -34.53 21.33
C GLY A 327 3.25 -35.33 20.23
N ALA A 328 4.48 -34.95 19.83
CA ALA A 328 5.25 -35.74 18.88
C ALA A 328 5.77 -37.03 19.54
N GLY A 329 5.64 -38.16 18.83
CA GLY A 329 5.82 -39.52 19.35
C GLY A 329 5.98 -40.55 18.25
N ALA A 330 6.10 -41.82 18.61
CA ALA A 330 5.90 -42.88 17.63
C ALA A 330 4.45 -42.85 17.12
N TYR A 331 4.20 -43.27 15.88
CA TYR A 331 2.85 -43.26 15.29
C TYR A 331 1.85 -44.07 16.14
N GLY A 332 2.27 -45.22 16.70
CA GLY A 332 1.43 -46.05 17.56
C GLY A 332 1.08 -45.45 18.93
N GLU A 333 1.76 -44.40 19.36
CA GLU A 333 1.55 -43.76 20.67
C GLU A 333 0.60 -42.54 20.60
N GLN A 334 0.18 -42.16 19.39
CA GLN A 334 -0.60 -40.93 19.17
C GLN A 334 -1.96 -40.93 19.89
N LEU A 335 -2.50 -42.09 20.27
CA LEU A 335 -3.72 -42.19 21.07
C LEU A 335 -3.55 -41.69 22.53
N SER A 336 -2.32 -41.70 23.06
CA SER A 336 -2.04 -41.38 24.46
C SER A 336 -1.27 -40.07 24.65
N LEU A 337 -0.81 -39.46 23.56
CA LEU A 337 -0.07 -38.20 23.58
C LEU A 337 -1.00 -36.99 23.46
N LYS A 338 -0.59 -35.86 24.02
CA LYS A 338 -1.35 -34.61 23.98
C LYS A 338 -0.62 -33.59 23.11
N ALA A 339 -1.33 -32.97 22.18
CA ALA A 339 -0.84 -31.85 21.38
C ALA A 339 -1.33 -30.51 21.99
N PRO A 340 -0.78 -29.35 21.58
CA PRO A 340 -1.21 -28.05 22.09
C PRO A 340 -2.72 -27.77 21.92
N PHE A 341 -3.33 -28.28 20.85
CA PHE A 341 -4.78 -28.35 20.69
C PHE A 341 -5.23 -29.80 20.90
N TYR A 342 -5.51 -30.15 22.15
CA TYR A 342 -5.91 -31.49 22.56
C TYR A 342 -7.30 -31.49 23.17
N GLN A 343 -8.20 -32.25 22.55
CA GLN A 343 -9.43 -32.67 23.21
C GLN A 343 -9.16 -33.98 23.94
N PRO A 344 -9.45 -34.09 25.26
CA PRO A 344 -9.38 -35.37 25.95
C PRO A 344 -10.31 -36.39 25.30
N ASN A 345 -9.98 -37.67 25.43
CA ASN A 345 -10.81 -38.76 24.92
C ASN A 345 -12.22 -38.70 25.53
N TRP A 346 -13.15 -38.08 24.80
CA TRP A 346 -14.53 -37.90 25.20
C TRP A 346 -15.39 -38.99 24.61
N GLN A 347 -16.19 -39.64 25.45
CA GLN A 347 -17.09 -40.70 25.05
C GLN A 347 -18.43 -40.06 24.64
N TRP A 348 -18.67 -39.95 23.33
CA TRP A 348 -19.91 -39.40 22.79
C TRP A 348 -21.04 -40.43 22.82
N ASP A 349 -22.27 -39.99 23.06
CA ASP A 349 -23.45 -40.84 22.92
C ASP A 349 -23.64 -41.26 21.44
N VAL A 350 -24.16 -42.47 21.22
CA VAL A 350 -24.43 -42.99 19.87
C VAL A 350 -25.58 -42.19 19.24
N ASN A 351 -25.35 -41.68 18.03
CA ASN A 351 -26.32 -40.91 17.27
C ASN A 351 -26.38 -41.43 15.83
N ASP A 352 -27.58 -41.74 15.32
CA ASP A 352 -27.79 -42.41 14.01
C ASP A 352 -27.17 -41.63 12.83
N GLY A 353 -27.01 -40.31 12.95
CA GLY A 353 -26.36 -39.45 11.95
C GLY A 353 -24.86 -39.19 12.17
N GLY A 354 -24.28 -39.74 13.24
CA GLY A 354 -22.96 -39.35 13.73
C GLY A 354 -22.93 -37.95 14.36
N VAL A 355 -21.78 -37.59 14.94
CA VAL A 355 -21.55 -36.30 15.60
C VAL A 355 -20.33 -35.63 14.97
N PHE A 356 -20.51 -34.45 14.38
CA PHE A 356 -19.39 -33.63 13.92
C PHE A 356 -18.86 -32.75 15.05
N VAL A 357 -17.57 -32.87 15.33
CA VAL A 357 -16.89 -32.14 16.41
C VAL A 357 -15.88 -31.17 15.81
N PRO A 358 -16.15 -29.85 15.82
CA PRO A 358 -15.19 -28.86 15.35
C PRO A 358 -14.07 -28.67 16.38
N VAL A 359 -12.81 -28.86 15.96
CA VAL A 359 -11.62 -28.53 16.77
C VAL A 359 -11.26 -27.05 16.59
N ALA A 360 -11.37 -26.53 15.37
CA ALA A 360 -11.23 -25.10 15.06
C ALA A 360 -12.36 -24.66 14.13
N LYS A 361 -13.02 -23.53 14.42
CA LYS A 361 -14.14 -23.02 13.62
C LYS A 361 -14.11 -21.50 13.55
N GLY A 362 -14.44 -20.96 12.38
CA GLY A 362 -14.64 -19.53 12.18
C GLY A 362 -15.83 -19.28 11.28
N THR A 363 -16.51 -18.15 11.50
CA THR A 363 -17.52 -17.62 10.59
C THR A 363 -16.99 -16.33 9.99
N SER A 364 -17.21 -16.13 8.70
CA SER A 364 -16.83 -14.88 8.04
C SER A 364 -17.85 -14.50 6.98
N THR A 365 -18.06 -13.19 6.85
CA THR A 365 -18.90 -12.56 5.83
C THR A 365 -18.19 -11.31 5.36
N ARG A 366 -18.20 -11.06 4.05
CA ARG A 366 -17.65 -9.82 3.51
C ARG A 366 -18.61 -8.65 3.80
N LYS A 367 -18.09 -7.53 4.32
CA LYS A 367 -18.90 -6.35 4.64
C LYS A 367 -19.66 -5.85 3.40
N GLY A 368 -20.99 -5.89 3.47
CA GLY A 368 -21.90 -5.41 2.41
C GLY A 368 -22.03 -6.30 1.17
N LYS A 369 -21.43 -7.50 1.13
CA LYS A 369 -21.54 -8.44 0.00
C LYS A 369 -21.38 -9.91 0.44
N GLY A 370 -22.14 -10.82 -0.17
CA GLY A 370 -22.00 -12.27 0.06
C GLY A 370 -22.68 -12.76 1.34
N TRP A 371 -22.62 -14.07 1.56
CA TRP A 371 -23.34 -14.75 2.64
C TRP A 371 -22.38 -15.29 3.70
N PRO A 372 -22.79 -15.33 4.99
CA PRO A 372 -21.99 -15.92 6.04
C PRO A 372 -21.63 -17.36 5.72
N THR A 373 -20.34 -17.68 5.83
CA THR A 373 -19.85 -19.06 5.70
C THR A 373 -19.12 -19.43 6.98
N ALA A 374 -19.54 -20.55 7.59
CA ALA A 374 -18.82 -21.20 8.66
C ALA A 374 -17.82 -22.20 8.06
N VAL A 375 -16.54 -22.08 8.41
CA VAL A 375 -15.50 -23.06 8.07
C VAL A 375 -15.01 -23.71 9.35
N SER A 376 -15.02 -25.03 9.38
CA SER A 376 -14.65 -25.84 10.54
C SER A 376 -13.64 -26.91 10.16
N PHE A 377 -12.60 -27.06 10.96
CA PHE A 377 -11.66 -28.17 10.96
C PHE A 377 -11.96 -29.03 12.18
N GLY A 378 -12.20 -30.31 11.98
CA GLY A 378 -12.63 -31.18 13.07
C GLY A 378 -12.60 -32.64 12.68
N TYR A 379 -13.42 -33.42 13.37
CA TYR A 379 -13.66 -34.80 13.01
C TYR A 379 -15.15 -35.14 13.08
N LEU A 380 -15.58 -36.04 12.21
CA LEU A 380 -16.88 -36.70 12.28
C LEU A 380 -16.70 -37.99 13.07
N MET A 381 -17.47 -38.16 14.15
CA MET A 381 -17.65 -39.44 14.83
C MET A 381 -18.84 -40.15 14.17
N PRO A 382 -18.65 -41.24 13.41
CA PRO A 382 -19.75 -41.93 12.75
C PRO A 382 -20.74 -42.54 13.77
N GLY A 383 -21.99 -42.73 13.37
CA GLY A 383 -23.00 -43.42 14.18
C GLY A 383 -22.81 -44.94 14.26
N THR A 384 -21.86 -45.48 13.51
CA THR A 384 -21.49 -46.90 13.43
C THR A 384 -20.13 -47.15 14.05
N ASP A 385 -19.81 -48.43 14.32
CA ASP A 385 -18.51 -48.85 14.90
C ASP A 385 -17.33 -48.57 13.96
N MET A 386 -16.85 -47.34 13.97
CA MET A 386 -15.78 -46.84 13.11
C MET A 386 -14.93 -45.79 13.84
N HIS A 387 -13.67 -45.65 13.43
CA HIS A 387 -12.82 -44.57 13.90
C HIS A 387 -13.34 -43.22 13.42
N ALA A 388 -13.08 -42.15 14.19
CA ALA A 388 -13.41 -40.80 13.77
C ALA A 388 -12.72 -40.44 12.44
N HIS A 389 -13.43 -39.70 11.59
CA HIS A 389 -12.89 -39.23 10.32
C HIS A 389 -12.47 -37.76 10.47
N PRO A 390 -11.22 -37.38 10.16
CA PRO A 390 -10.86 -35.98 10.00
C PRO A 390 -11.72 -35.34 8.91
N VAL A 391 -12.26 -34.14 9.17
CA VAL A 391 -13.19 -33.48 8.26
C VAL A 391 -12.90 -31.97 8.20
N ILE A 392 -12.86 -31.42 6.99
CA ILE A 392 -13.03 -29.98 6.75
C ILE A 392 -14.48 -29.76 6.33
N HIS A 393 -15.21 -28.92 7.05
CA HIS A 393 -16.62 -28.66 6.79
C HIS A 393 -16.84 -27.16 6.57
N ALA A 394 -17.45 -26.81 5.44
CA ALA A 394 -17.91 -25.47 5.14
C ALA A 394 -19.42 -25.46 4.93
N ILE A 395 -20.14 -24.57 5.60
CA ILE A 395 -21.59 -24.41 5.44
C ILE A 395 -21.99 -22.93 5.39
N GLY A 396 -22.83 -22.60 4.41
CA GLY A 396 -23.47 -21.28 4.27
C GLY A 396 -24.83 -21.20 4.97
N ASP A 397 -25.33 -19.99 5.15
CA ASP A 397 -26.63 -19.67 5.76
C ASP A 397 -27.86 -20.31 5.08
N SER A 398 -27.77 -20.61 3.79
CA SER A 398 -28.80 -21.28 2.99
C SER A 398 -28.69 -22.82 2.99
N GLY A 399 -27.86 -23.38 3.88
CA GLY A 399 -27.59 -24.83 3.91
C GLY A 399 -26.70 -25.32 2.76
N GLN A 400 -26.10 -24.39 2.00
CA GLN A 400 -25.09 -24.73 1.00
C GLN A 400 -23.84 -25.23 1.71
N GLU A 401 -23.74 -26.56 1.84
CA GLU A 401 -22.60 -27.23 2.47
C GLU A 401 -21.59 -27.75 1.45
N CYS A 402 -20.35 -27.88 1.90
CA CYS A 402 -19.29 -28.64 1.29
C CYS A 402 -18.46 -29.31 2.40
N VAL A 403 -18.37 -30.62 2.35
CA VAL A 403 -17.62 -31.45 3.29
C VAL A 403 -16.40 -32.00 2.56
N TRP A 404 -15.26 -32.09 3.21
CA TRP A 404 -14.12 -32.90 2.80
C TRP A 404 -13.86 -33.92 3.91
N ASP A 405 -14.27 -35.16 3.67
CA ASP A 405 -14.22 -36.28 4.61
C ASP A 405 -13.05 -37.20 4.31
N PHE A 406 -12.22 -37.47 5.31
CA PHE A 406 -11.09 -38.38 5.24
C PHE A 406 -11.42 -39.66 6.02
N ASN A 407 -11.98 -40.65 5.33
CA ASN A 407 -12.41 -41.88 5.96
C ASN A 407 -11.19 -42.70 6.43
N THR A 408 -10.99 -42.79 7.74
CA THR A 408 -9.82 -43.43 8.36
C THR A 408 -9.81 -44.95 8.19
N GLN A 409 -10.96 -45.57 8.00
CA GLN A 409 -11.07 -47.02 7.81
C GLN A 409 -10.71 -47.45 6.38
N THR A 410 -11.09 -46.67 5.38
CA THR A 410 -10.97 -47.03 3.95
C THR A 410 -9.89 -46.25 3.22
N GLY A 411 -9.40 -45.14 3.78
CA GLY A 411 -8.48 -44.21 3.12
C GLY A 411 -9.14 -43.32 2.05
N ARG A 412 -10.47 -43.40 1.89
CA ARG A 412 -11.24 -42.61 0.91
C ARG A 412 -11.30 -41.14 1.32
N ILE A 413 -11.13 -40.24 0.35
CA ILE A 413 -11.37 -38.81 0.52
C ILE A 413 -12.64 -38.45 -0.26
N ALA A 414 -13.67 -37.94 0.40
CA ALA A 414 -14.94 -37.56 -0.23
C ALA A 414 -15.21 -36.06 -0.10
N SER A 415 -15.80 -35.46 -1.14
CA SER A 415 -16.35 -34.10 -1.06
C SER A 415 -17.59 -33.88 -1.91
N LYS A 416 -18.13 -32.66 -1.93
CA LYS A 416 -19.21 -32.26 -2.87
C LYS A 416 -18.80 -32.40 -4.34
N ALA A 417 -17.50 -32.33 -4.67
CA ALA A 417 -16.99 -32.61 -6.01
C ALA A 417 -17.02 -34.11 -6.37
N GLY A 418 -17.47 -34.97 -5.45
CA GLY A 418 -17.42 -36.42 -5.55
C GLY A 418 -16.33 -37.01 -4.66
N THR A 419 -16.08 -38.30 -4.85
CA THR A 419 -14.97 -38.99 -4.20
C THR A 419 -13.68 -38.70 -4.95
N PHE A 420 -12.70 -38.13 -4.25
CA PHE A 420 -11.34 -38.09 -4.75
C PHE A 420 -10.74 -39.47 -4.53
N ALA A 421 -10.74 -40.27 -5.58
CA ALA A 421 -9.99 -41.51 -5.59
C ALA A 421 -8.50 -41.19 -5.39
N ILE A 422 -7.81 -42.05 -4.66
CA ILE A 422 -6.37 -42.24 -4.81
C ILE A 422 -6.02 -42.30 -6.31
N LYS A 423 -4.81 -41.87 -6.66
CA LYS A 423 -4.19 -41.72 -8.01
C LYS A 423 -4.51 -42.79 -9.08
N GLU A 424 -5.15 -43.89 -8.71
CA GLU A 424 -5.47 -45.04 -9.55
C GLU A 424 -6.58 -44.81 -10.60
N GLU A 425 -7.36 -43.73 -10.57
CA GLU A 425 -8.58 -43.64 -11.41
C GLU A 425 -8.63 -42.60 -12.56
N ILE A 426 -7.63 -41.75 -12.79
CA ILE A 426 -7.74 -40.78 -13.92
C ILE A 426 -7.39 -41.43 -15.26
N THR A 427 -6.57 -42.48 -15.28
CA THR A 427 -6.33 -43.29 -16.49
C THR A 427 -6.06 -44.74 -16.10
N PRO A 428 -6.94 -45.69 -16.47
CA PRO A 428 -6.72 -47.10 -16.18
C PRO A 428 -5.34 -47.57 -16.65
N ALA A 429 -4.70 -48.46 -15.88
CA ALA A 429 -3.47 -49.12 -16.33
C ALA A 429 -3.73 -49.80 -17.69
N GLY A 430 -2.76 -49.75 -18.59
CA GLY A 430 -2.86 -50.37 -19.92
C GLY A 430 -3.45 -49.53 -21.06
N VAL A 431 -3.99 -48.33 -20.80
CA VAL A 431 -4.43 -47.41 -21.87
C VAL A 431 -3.22 -46.78 -22.58
N PRO A 432 -3.12 -46.84 -23.93
CA PRO A 432 -2.08 -46.13 -24.68
C PRO A 432 -2.28 -44.61 -24.62
N LEU A 433 -1.23 -43.87 -24.25
CA LEU A 433 -1.24 -42.41 -24.14
C LEU A 433 -0.20 -41.77 -25.08
N PRO A 434 -0.55 -40.70 -25.82
CA PRO A 434 0.42 -39.95 -26.61
C PRO A 434 1.31 -39.10 -25.69
N TRP A 435 2.62 -39.26 -25.80
CA TRP A 435 3.63 -38.56 -25.00
C TRP A 435 4.63 -37.81 -25.89
N PRO A 436 4.84 -36.50 -25.69
CA PRO A 436 5.72 -35.71 -26.54
C PRO A 436 7.22 -35.87 -26.18
N GLY A 437 7.54 -36.39 -25.00
CA GLY A 437 8.92 -36.50 -24.52
C GLY A 437 9.65 -37.75 -25.03
N SER A 438 10.99 -37.69 -25.06
CA SER A 438 11.87 -38.79 -25.46
C SER A 438 12.12 -39.84 -24.36
N SER A 439 11.70 -39.57 -23.13
CA SER A 439 11.75 -40.49 -21.99
C SER A 439 10.37 -40.60 -21.33
N PRO A 440 9.90 -41.80 -20.93
CA PRO A 440 8.61 -41.94 -20.29
C PRO A 440 8.67 -41.41 -18.85
N PRO A 441 7.60 -40.81 -18.32
CA PRO A 441 7.51 -40.44 -16.91
C PRO A 441 7.63 -41.66 -15.98
N PRO A 442 8.01 -41.48 -14.70
CA PRO A 442 7.97 -42.55 -13.71
C PRO A 442 6.60 -43.24 -13.65
N GLY A 443 6.58 -44.58 -13.66
CA GLY A 443 5.35 -45.39 -13.68
C GLY A 443 4.79 -45.67 -15.08
N PHE A 444 5.41 -45.14 -16.13
CA PHE A 444 5.05 -45.39 -17.52
C PHE A 444 6.21 -46.03 -18.28
N ILE A 445 5.87 -46.79 -19.33
CA ILE A 445 6.85 -47.32 -20.28
C ILE A 445 6.38 -47.08 -21.72
N PHE A 446 7.31 -47.01 -22.68
CA PHE A 446 6.96 -46.94 -24.11
C PHE A 446 6.30 -48.23 -24.58
N MET A 447 5.40 -48.14 -25.56
CA MET A 447 4.74 -49.32 -26.16
C MET A 447 5.48 -49.77 -27.43
N LEU A 448 6.44 -50.69 -27.26
CA LEU A 448 7.42 -51.08 -28.29
C LEU A 448 7.33 -52.55 -28.71
N GLY A 449 6.30 -53.30 -28.28
CA GLY A 449 6.22 -54.74 -28.53
C GLY A 449 6.87 -55.61 -27.44
N GLN A 450 7.27 -55.02 -26.30
CA GLN A 450 8.03 -55.71 -25.27
C GLN A 450 7.14 -56.44 -24.26
N GLY A 451 7.71 -57.46 -23.60
CA GLY A 451 7.07 -58.18 -22.51
C GLY A 451 7.12 -57.43 -21.16
N PHE A 452 6.20 -57.77 -20.26
CA PHE A 452 6.15 -57.31 -18.86
C PHE A 452 5.81 -58.46 -17.90
N ASN A 453 6.10 -58.27 -16.61
CA ASN A 453 5.79 -59.26 -15.58
C ASN A 453 4.31 -59.13 -15.15
N THR A 454 3.50 -60.13 -15.50
CA THR A 454 2.06 -60.15 -15.20
C THR A 454 1.73 -60.24 -13.71
N GLY A 455 2.60 -60.86 -12.90
CA GLY A 455 2.44 -60.91 -11.45
C GLY A 455 2.76 -59.58 -10.76
N ALA A 456 3.72 -58.83 -11.29
CA ALA A 456 4.06 -57.49 -10.78
C ALA A 456 3.05 -56.42 -11.21
N TYR A 457 2.40 -56.58 -12.37
CA TYR A 457 1.45 -55.63 -12.94
C TYR A 457 0.10 -56.30 -13.26
N PRO A 458 -0.67 -56.70 -12.23
CA PRO A 458 -1.89 -57.48 -12.42
C PRO A 458 -3.00 -56.71 -13.16
N GLN A 459 -3.09 -55.38 -12.97
CA GLN A 459 -4.05 -54.55 -13.71
C GLN A 459 -3.72 -54.47 -15.20
N LEU A 460 -2.43 -54.35 -15.54
CA LEU A 460 -1.97 -54.36 -16.93
C LEU A 460 -2.22 -55.71 -17.60
N ALA A 461 -2.04 -56.80 -16.85
CA ALA A 461 -2.31 -58.18 -17.29
C ALA A 461 -3.78 -58.45 -17.59
N GLN A 462 -4.73 -57.67 -17.04
CA GLN A 462 -6.15 -57.80 -17.40
C GLN A 462 -6.42 -57.35 -18.85
N LEU A 463 -5.65 -56.37 -19.35
CA LEU A 463 -5.81 -55.85 -20.71
C LEU A 463 -4.86 -56.52 -21.72
N TYR A 464 -3.69 -56.96 -21.26
CA TYR A 464 -2.69 -57.67 -22.07
C TYR A 464 -2.33 -59.02 -21.41
N PRO A 465 -3.19 -60.05 -21.54
CA PRO A 465 -3.05 -61.30 -20.80
C PRO A 465 -1.82 -62.14 -21.17
N ASP A 466 -1.28 -61.94 -22.37
CA ASP A 466 -0.06 -62.58 -22.85
C ASP A 466 1.22 -61.97 -22.24
N GLY A 467 1.08 -60.89 -21.46
CA GLY A 467 2.21 -60.18 -20.89
C GLY A 467 3.01 -59.38 -21.92
N ILE A 468 2.45 -59.08 -23.11
CA ILE A 468 3.13 -58.37 -24.19
C ILE A 468 2.38 -57.08 -24.53
N LEU A 469 3.09 -55.96 -24.57
CA LEU A 469 2.51 -54.70 -25.03
C LEU A 469 2.50 -54.62 -26.55
N PRO A 470 1.46 -54.03 -27.17
CA PRO A 470 1.47 -53.70 -28.60
C PRO A 470 2.65 -52.80 -28.99
N ASP A 471 3.23 -53.02 -30.18
CA ASP A 471 4.17 -52.07 -30.79
C ASP A 471 3.41 -50.97 -31.52
N MET A 472 3.40 -49.78 -30.92
CA MET A 472 2.61 -48.65 -31.39
C MET A 472 3.40 -47.68 -32.27
N ARG A 473 4.67 -47.97 -32.57
CA ARG A 473 5.50 -47.11 -33.43
C ARG A 473 4.94 -47.04 -34.85
N GLY A 474 4.70 -45.82 -35.33
CA GLY A 474 4.14 -45.57 -36.66
C GLY A 474 2.70 -46.09 -36.84
N ARG A 475 1.96 -46.31 -35.75
CA ARG A 475 0.56 -46.74 -35.74
C ARG A 475 -0.33 -45.57 -35.31
N THR A 476 -1.58 -45.60 -35.75
CA THR A 476 -2.64 -44.68 -35.33
C THR A 476 -3.77 -45.47 -34.69
N ILE A 477 -4.30 -44.99 -33.57
CA ILE A 477 -5.42 -45.64 -32.89
C ILE A 477 -6.72 -45.34 -33.64
N LEU A 478 -7.48 -46.39 -33.92
CA LEU A 478 -8.83 -46.33 -34.48
C LEU A 478 -9.82 -46.86 -33.44
N GLY A 479 -10.93 -46.15 -33.22
CA GLY A 479 -12.05 -46.70 -32.45
C GLY A 479 -12.52 -48.00 -33.09
N LYS A 480 -12.58 -49.09 -32.31
CA LYS A 480 -12.82 -50.44 -32.82
C LYS A 480 -14.17 -50.51 -33.57
N PRO A 481 -14.20 -50.71 -34.90
CA PRO A 481 -15.44 -50.95 -35.62
C PRO A 481 -16.01 -52.34 -35.27
N ASP A 482 -17.29 -52.57 -35.55
CA ASP A 482 -17.97 -53.82 -35.18
C ASP A 482 -17.35 -55.07 -35.82
N ASP A 483 -16.78 -54.94 -37.01
CA ASP A 483 -16.16 -56.01 -37.80
C ASP A 483 -14.73 -56.38 -37.36
N ARG A 484 -14.20 -55.77 -36.29
CA ARG A 484 -12.84 -56.03 -35.79
C ARG A 484 -12.80 -56.32 -34.30
N SER A 485 -11.83 -57.15 -33.91
CA SER A 485 -11.46 -57.39 -32.51
C SER A 485 -10.51 -56.30 -32.00
N PRO A 486 -10.50 -56.01 -30.68
CA PRO A 486 -9.52 -55.11 -30.06
C PRO A 486 -8.08 -55.53 -30.38
N LEU A 487 -7.16 -54.55 -30.42
CA LEU A 487 -5.72 -54.75 -30.65
C LEU A 487 -5.31 -55.36 -32.00
N THR A 488 -6.26 -55.58 -32.93
CA THR A 488 -5.93 -56.00 -34.29
C THR A 488 -5.24 -54.88 -35.07
N LEU A 489 -4.27 -55.22 -35.92
CA LEU A 489 -3.60 -54.28 -36.82
C LEU A 489 -4.26 -54.29 -38.21
N LYS A 490 -4.38 -53.13 -38.87
CA LYS A 490 -4.74 -53.01 -40.28
C LYS A 490 -3.87 -51.95 -40.95
N ASP A 491 -3.40 -52.22 -42.17
CA ASP A 491 -2.61 -51.28 -42.95
C ASP A 491 -3.50 -50.20 -43.59
N GLY A 492 -2.90 -49.06 -43.93
CA GLY A 492 -3.59 -47.95 -44.59
C GLY A 492 -3.94 -48.30 -46.04
N GLU A 493 -5.20 -48.13 -46.41
CA GLU A 493 -5.72 -48.41 -47.76
C GLU A 493 -6.11 -47.10 -48.46
N VAL A 494 -5.83 -46.99 -49.76
CA VAL A 494 -6.36 -45.89 -50.58
C VAL A 494 -7.81 -46.19 -50.89
N LYS A 495 -8.70 -45.21 -50.69
CA LYS A 495 -10.12 -45.38 -51.03
C LYS A 495 -10.26 -45.59 -52.54
N ASN A 496 -11.12 -46.53 -52.93
CA ASN A 496 -11.44 -46.78 -54.34
C ASN A 496 -11.92 -45.49 -55.02
N HIS A 497 -11.31 -45.15 -56.16
CA HIS A 497 -11.62 -43.99 -56.98
C HIS A 497 -11.19 -44.21 -58.44
N GLY A 498 -11.61 -43.31 -59.34
CA GLY A 498 -11.25 -43.31 -60.76
C GLY A 498 -10.88 -41.93 -61.27
N HIS A 499 -10.42 -41.86 -62.52
CA HIS A 499 -10.00 -40.64 -63.21
C HIS A 499 -10.59 -40.58 -64.63
N SER A 500 -10.89 -39.38 -65.12
CA SER A 500 -11.12 -39.16 -66.55
C SER A 500 -9.79 -38.99 -67.28
N GLY A 501 -9.72 -39.36 -68.55
CA GLY A 501 -8.55 -39.18 -69.39
C GLY A 501 -8.95 -38.85 -70.83
N GLU A 502 -8.09 -38.10 -71.53
CA GLU A 502 -8.26 -37.71 -72.93
C GLU A 502 -6.98 -38.07 -73.71
N VAL A 503 -7.14 -38.50 -74.96
CA VAL A 503 -6.03 -38.73 -75.90
C VAL A 503 -6.10 -37.64 -76.95
N ALA A 504 -5.01 -36.88 -77.11
CA ALA A 504 -4.95 -35.80 -78.08
C ALA A 504 -5.06 -36.33 -79.52
N GLY A 505 -5.72 -35.56 -80.40
CA GLY A 505 -5.72 -35.82 -81.82
C GLY A 505 -4.32 -35.71 -82.41
N ALA A 506 -3.97 -36.63 -83.32
CA ALA A 506 -2.67 -36.64 -84.00
C ALA A 506 -2.86 -36.45 -85.52
N ASP A 507 -2.20 -35.45 -86.07
CA ASP A 507 -2.09 -35.26 -87.53
C ASP A 507 -0.93 -36.11 -88.07
N LEU A 508 -1.22 -37.00 -89.03
CA LEU A 508 -0.22 -37.88 -89.65
C LEU A 508 0.56 -37.18 -90.78
N GLY A 509 0.16 -35.95 -91.12
CA GLY A 509 0.72 -35.12 -92.18
C GLY A 509 0.43 -35.65 -93.59
N SER A 510 0.94 -34.94 -94.59
CA SER A 510 0.86 -35.34 -96.00
C SER A 510 1.96 -36.36 -96.35
N LYS A 511 1.65 -37.32 -97.23
CA LYS A 511 2.61 -38.28 -97.78
C LYS A 511 2.60 -38.22 -99.30
N GLU A 512 3.78 -38.16 -99.89
CA GLU A 512 3.96 -38.21 -101.34
C GLU A 512 3.89 -39.65 -101.84
N THR A 513 3.20 -39.86 -102.96
CA THR A 513 3.25 -41.16 -103.66
C THR A 513 4.57 -41.29 -104.43
N THR A 514 5.08 -42.51 -104.63
CA THR A 514 6.35 -42.71 -105.34
C THR A 514 6.23 -42.31 -106.82
N ALA A 515 7.17 -41.48 -107.31
CA ALA A 515 7.11 -40.80 -108.60
C ALA A 515 7.15 -41.70 -109.86
N ASN A 516 7.47 -42.99 -109.75
CA ASN A 516 7.65 -43.89 -110.91
C ASN A 516 6.85 -45.19 -110.76
N GLY A 517 5.52 -45.10 -110.78
CA GLY A 517 4.67 -46.28 -110.95
C GLY A 517 4.91 -46.92 -112.32
N ALA A 518 5.22 -48.22 -112.36
CA ALA A 518 5.34 -48.97 -113.61
C ALA A 518 3.98 -48.99 -114.33
N PHE A 519 3.90 -48.37 -115.51
CA PHE A 519 2.76 -48.54 -116.41
C PHE A 519 3.18 -49.43 -117.58
N GLN A 520 2.35 -50.40 -117.94
CA GLN A 520 2.50 -51.18 -119.17
C GLN A 520 1.55 -50.60 -120.23
N PRO A 521 2.04 -49.98 -121.32
CA PRO A 521 1.18 -49.60 -122.42
C PRO A 521 0.65 -50.85 -123.12
N ARG A 522 -0.65 -50.86 -123.45
CA ARG A 522 -1.28 -51.95 -124.21
C ARG A 522 -0.71 -51.98 -125.64
N LEU A 523 -0.26 -53.16 -126.08
CA LEU A 523 0.13 -53.42 -127.46
C LEU A 523 -1.09 -53.23 -128.39
N ARG A 524 -0.93 -52.45 -129.45
CA ARG A 524 -1.91 -52.31 -130.53
C ARG A 524 -1.47 -53.16 -131.73
N SER A 525 -2.35 -54.01 -132.23
CA SER A 525 -2.15 -54.70 -133.51
C SER A 525 -2.72 -53.84 -134.64
N TYR A 526 -2.01 -53.74 -135.76
CA TYR A 526 -2.51 -53.14 -136.99
C TYR A 526 -2.40 -54.13 -138.15
N ASN A 527 -3.25 -53.98 -139.16
CA ASN A 527 -3.20 -54.81 -140.37
C ASN A 527 -1.91 -54.49 -141.15
N SER A 528 -1.14 -55.51 -141.55
CA SER A 528 0.05 -55.30 -142.38
C SER A 528 -0.33 -54.72 -143.75
N ASN A 529 0.36 -53.68 -144.22
CA ASN A 529 0.08 -53.03 -145.51
C ASN A 529 0.79 -53.65 -146.72
N THR A 530 1.59 -54.70 -146.53
CA THR A 530 2.29 -55.39 -147.63
C THR A 530 1.43 -56.56 -148.12
N SER A 531 0.68 -56.31 -149.19
CA SER A 531 0.12 -57.35 -150.06
C SER A 531 1.09 -57.58 -151.20
N LEU A 532 1.76 -58.73 -151.25
CA LEU A 532 2.67 -59.06 -152.34
C LEU A 532 1.94 -59.44 -153.63
N ASP A 533 0.61 -59.63 -153.58
CA ASP A 533 -0.23 -60.06 -154.72
C ASP A 533 -1.47 -59.15 -154.97
N GLY A 534 -1.49 -57.92 -154.44
CA GLY A 534 -2.49 -56.91 -154.83
C GLY A 534 -3.93 -57.09 -154.31
N GLY A 535 -4.13 -57.76 -153.18
CA GLY A 535 -5.43 -57.93 -152.50
C GLY A 535 -5.40 -57.78 -150.97
N TRP A 536 -6.58 -57.68 -150.32
CA TRP A 536 -6.71 -57.41 -148.87
C TRP A 536 -6.05 -58.50 -147.99
N SER A 537 -5.19 -58.09 -147.05
CA SER A 537 -4.44 -58.96 -146.14
C SER A 537 -5.12 -59.11 -144.78
N THR A 538 -5.20 -60.34 -144.27
CA THR A 538 -5.72 -60.69 -142.92
C THR A 538 -4.62 -61.03 -141.91
N ARG A 539 -3.38 -60.59 -142.16
CA ARG A 539 -2.24 -60.78 -141.23
C ARG A 539 -1.97 -59.51 -140.41
N HIS A 540 -1.72 -59.70 -139.11
CA HIS A 540 -1.41 -58.64 -138.15
C HIS A 540 0.06 -58.73 -137.71
N THR A 541 0.75 -57.60 -137.69
CA THR A 541 2.12 -57.49 -137.16
C THR A 541 2.08 -56.79 -135.80
N VAL A 542 2.89 -57.25 -134.85
CA VAL A 542 3.07 -56.62 -133.54
C VAL A 542 4.55 -56.24 -133.43
N GLU A 543 4.86 -54.95 -133.43
CA GLU A 543 6.21 -54.43 -133.26
C GLU A 543 6.33 -53.74 -131.89
N GLN A 544 7.32 -54.15 -131.10
CA GLN A 544 7.52 -53.71 -129.71
C GLN A 544 8.51 -52.54 -129.58
N ASP A 545 9.30 -52.22 -130.62
CA ASP A 545 10.53 -51.41 -130.47
C ASP A 545 10.65 -50.20 -131.41
N ARG A 546 9.55 -49.60 -131.89
CA ARG A 546 9.63 -48.31 -132.61
C ARG A 546 9.32 -47.12 -131.71
N ASP A 547 10.39 -46.42 -131.35
CA ASP A 547 10.38 -45.14 -130.65
C ASP A 547 9.73 -44.04 -131.52
N TYR A 548 8.83 -43.25 -130.92
CA TYR A 548 7.94 -42.28 -131.58
C TYR A 548 8.64 -40.93 -131.82
N GLY A 549 9.87 -40.98 -132.33
CA GLY A 549 10.81 -39.85 -132.27
C GLY A 549 11.11 -39.11 -133.57
N ASP A 550 10.55 -39.45 -134.74
CA ASP A 550 10.89 -38.70 -135.97
C ASP A 550 9.74 -38.58 -136.98
N ARG A 551 9.55 -37.33 -137.44
CA ARG A 551 8.74 -36.81 -138.55
C ARG A 551 7.28 -36.42 -138.28
N ASN A 552 7.15 -35.20 -137.77
CA ASN A 552 6.29 -34.15 -138.32
C ASN A 552 4.78 -34.44 -138.46
N LEU A 553 4.16 -35.00 -137.42
CA LEU A 553 2.71 -35.03 -137.24
C LEU A 553 2.37 -34.41 -135.87
N ASN A 554 1.98 -33.12 -135.87
CA ASN A 554 1.50 -32.37 -134.69
C ASN A 554 0.23 -33.01 -134.10
N MET A 555 0.35 -34.02 -133.24
CA MET A 555 -0.78 -34.67 -132.56
C MET A 555 -0.49 -35.05 -131.09
N ILE A 556 -0.19 -34.08 -130.23
CA ILE A 556 -0.17 -34.32 -128.78
C ILE A 556 -1.08 -33.30 -128.07
N GLU A 557 -2.24 -33.76 -127.60
CA GLU A 557 -3.02 -33.07 -126.56
C GLU A 557 -2.55 -33.54 -125.17
N PRO A 558 -2.45 -32.65 -124.16
CA PRO A 558 -2.09 -33.04 -122.80
C PRO A 558 -3.21 -33.84 -122.12
N ILE A 559 -2.84 -34.91 -121.39
CA ILE A 559 -3.79 -35.70 -120.59
C ILE A 559 -4.24 -34.89 -119.35
N PRO A 560 -5.55 -34.86 -118.98
CA PRO A 560 -6.02 -34.15 -117.80
C PRO A 560 -5.46 -34.70 -116.47
N ALA A 561 -5.31 -33.82 -115.48
CA ALA A 561 -4.98 -34.21 -114.12
C ALA A 561 -6.05 -35.15 -113.52
N HIS A 562 -5.64 -36.13 -112.70
CA HIS A 562 -6.54 -37.01 -111.97
C HIS A 562 -6.02 -37.32 -110.56
N THR A 563 -6.90 -37.82 -109.68
CA THR A 563 -6.60 -38.18 -108.29
C THR A 563 -7.16 -39.57 -107.94
N HIS A 564 -6.67 -40.15 -106.84
CA HIS A 564 -7.10 -41.45 -106.32
C HIS A 564 -7.49 -41.33 -104.84
N TRP A 565 -8.36 -42.23 -104.36
CA TRP A 565 -8.69 -42.39 -102.94
C TRP A 565 -7.98 -43.60 -102.35
N ILE A 566 -7.45 -43.47 -101.12
CA ILE A 566 -6.81 -44.56 -100.39
C ILE A 566 -7.48 -44.71 -99.02
N THR A 567 -7.86 -45.95 -98.68
CA THR A 567 -8.42 -46.28 -97.36
C THR A 567 -7.29 -46.65 -96.39
N LEU A 568 -7.24 -45.98 -95.22
CA LEU A 568 -6.17 -46.16 -94.22
C LEU A 568 -6.47 -47.24 -93.14
N GLY A 569 -7.74 -47.59 -92.92
CA GLY A 569 -8.15 -48.60 -91.93
C GLY A 569 -8.19 -48.13 -90.46
N TRP A 570 -8.54 -49.03 -89.55
CA TRP A 570 -8.59 -48.78 -88.10
C TRP A 570 -7.30 -49.24 -87.40
N HIS A 571 -6.87 -48.50 -86.39
CA HIS A 571 -5.80 -48.91 -85.47
C HIS A 571 -6.12 -48.45 -84.04
N GLY A 572 -5.33 -48.91 -83.08
CA GLY A 572 -5.46 -48.54 -81.67
C GLY A 572 -4.12 -48.53 -80.94
N HIS A 573 -4.13 -48.11 -79.67
CA HIS A 573 -2.95 -47.99 -78.83
C HIS A 573 -3.15 -48.73 -77.51
N GLY A 574 -2.06 -49.23 -76.93
CA GLY A 574 -2.05 -49.65 -75.53
C GLY A 574 -1.91 -48.42 -74.62
N LEU A 575 -2.71 -48.35 -73.57
CA LEU A 575 -2.58 -47.35 -72.52
C LEU A 575 -1.94 -47.97 -71.28
N ARG A 576 -0.96 -47.27 -70.69
CA ARG A 576 -0.37 -47.60 -69.39
C ARG A 576 -0.59 -46.41 -68.46
N ILE A 577 -1.18 -46.68 -67.29
CA ILE A 577 -1.29 -45.70 -66.21
C ILE A 577 -0.22 -46.07 -65.20
N ASP A 578 0.78 -45.20 -65.03
CA ASP A 578 1.84 -45.42 -64.06
C ASP A 578 1.34 -45.18 -62.63
N ALA A 579 1.91 -45.94 -61.68
CA ALA A 579 1.58 -45.78 -60.27
C ALA A 579 2.03 -44.39 -59.78
N PHE A 580 1.13 -43.71 -59.06
CA PHE A 580 1.41 -42.41 -58.45
C PHE A 580 1.04 -42.44 -56.96
N GLY A 581 1.98 -42.06 -56.10
CA GLY A 581 1.78 -42.00 -54.66
C GLY A 581 3.06 -42.18 -53.86
N ALA A 582 2.97 -41.95 -52.54
CA ALA A 582 4.04 -42.24 -51.59
C ALA A 582 4.04 -43.71 -51.16
N ALA A 583 5.09 -44.14 -50.46
CA ALA A 583 5.22 -45.52 -49.97
C ALA A 583 4.15 -45.92 -48.92
N LYS A 584 3.47 -44.95 -48.29
CA LYS A 584 2.39 -45.17 -47.32
C LYS A 584 1.26 -44.19 -47.57
N ASN A 585 0.03 -44.62 -47.31
CA ASN A 585 -1.11 -43.71 -47.25
C ASN A 585 -1.09 -42.98 -45.89
N THR A 586 -1.01 -41.65 -45.91
CA THR A 586 -0.88 -40.82 -44.71
C THR A 586 -1.86 -39.66 -44.73
N VAL A 587 -2.29 -39.25 -43.55
CA VAL A 587 -2.93 -37.94 -43.31
C VAL A 587 -1.93 -37.05 -42.57
N ASP A 588 -2.13 -35.73 -42.56
CA ASP A 588 -1.32 -34.82 -41.75
C ASP A 588 -1.31 -35.30 -40.29
N ASN A 589 -0.12 -35.48 -39.72
CA ASN A 589 0.06 -36.05 -38.41
C ASN A 589 1.29 -35.46 -37.70
N ILE A 590 1.28 -35.54 -36.37
CA ILE A 590 2.39 -35.16 -35.50
C ILE A 590 2.83 -36.41 -34.73
N ALA A 591 4.13 -36.67 -34.69
CA ALA A 591 4.67 -37.83 -34.00
C ALA A 591 4.69 -37.64 -32.47
N PHE A 592 4.04 -38.58 -31.76
CA PHE A 592 4.12 -38.74 -30.31
C PHE A 592 4.60 -40.16 -29.98
N ASN A 593 5.29 -40.32 -28.86
CA ASN A 593 5.62 -41.64 -28.33
C ASN A 593 4.40 -42.20 -27.61
N TYR A 594 3.98 -43.42 -27.93
CA TYR A 594 2.95 -44.09 -27.13
C TYR A 594 3.56 -44.65 -25.85
N ILE A 595 3.02 -44.24 -24.70
CA ILE A 595 3.36 -44.77 -23.38
C ILE A 595 2.15 -45.46 -22.75
N VAL A 596 2.40 -46.32 -21.77
CA VAL A 596 1.36 -47.00 -20.99
C VAL A 596 1.69 -46.99 -19.51
N ARG A 597 0.68 -46.82 -18.66
CA ARG A 597 0.81 -46.89 -17.20
C ARG A 597 0.93 -48.36 -16.76
N LEU A 598 1.90 -48.64 -15.89
CA LEU A 598 2.20 -49.97 -15.38
C LEU A 598 1.28 -50.44 -14.23
N ALA A 599 0.99 -49.56 -13.27
CA ALA A 599 0.22 -49.83 -12.06
C ALA A 599 -0.56 -48.58 -11.61
#